data_AF-A0A0B1PDK7-F1
#
_entry.id   AF-A0A0B1PDK7-F1
#
_cell.length_a   1.000
_cell.length_b   1.000
_cell.length_c   1.000
_cell.angle_alpha   90.00
_cell.angle_beta   90.00
_cell.angle_gamma   90.00
#
_symmetry.space_group_name_H-M   'P 1'
#
loop_
_entity.id
_entity.type
_entity.pdbx_description
1 polymer ?
#
loop_
_entity_poly.entity_id
_entity_poly.type
_entity_poly.pdbx_seq_one_letter_code
_entity_poly.pdbx_strand_id
1 'polypeptide(L)'
;MTGARLEQATNWTPVIIPTVPTSIRKEHGEVEVSSSMLTEEVERVCSRRPAYVKLYGGNKAEAPNRTWMAYYSKSPRAGFRVFDESGIARQFKKQKPFEFCTRCNGNHSEKNCSRAPSCGNCGSTNHSEELCMATTKCRNCGGPHRSDSRRCLARPTRSGAPTKEQMKTYRQAGEREYQAIL
;
A
#
# COMPACT_ATOMS: atom_id res chain seq x y z
N MET A 1 -20.12 2.03 38.38
CA MET A 1 -19.71 2.13 36.97
C MET A 1 -18.22 2.46 36.91
N THR A 2 -17.38 1.47 36.66
CA THR A 2 -15.93 1.64 36.50
C THR A 2 -15.67 2.28 35.13
N GLY A 3 -15.31 3.56 35.13
CA GLY A 3 -15.01 4.31 33.91
C GLY A 3 -13.86 3.65 33.14
N ALA A 4 -14.10 3.36 31.86
CA ALA A 4 -13.07 2.84 30.97
C ALA A 4 -11.95 3.88 30.83
N ARG A 5 -10.75 3.54 31.29
CA ARG A 5 -9.55 4.35 31.11
C ARG A 5 -9.08 4.17 29.67
N LEU A 6 -9.44 5.11 28.79
CA LEU A 6 -8.88 5.17 27.44
C LEU A 6 -7.37 5.40 27.53
N GLU A 7 -6.59 4.43 27.06
CA GLU A 7 -5.14 4.58 26.95
C GLU A 7 -4.81 5.73 25.99
N GLN A 8 -3.78 6.49 26.34
CA GLN A 8 -3.28 7.60 25.54
C GLN A 8 -2.85 7.07 24.16
N ALA A 9 -3.14 7.82 23.10
CA ALA A 9 -2.76 7.43 21.74
C ALA A 9 -1.22 7.34 21.62
N THR A 10 -0.68 6.13 21.77
CA THR A 10 0.75 5.90 21.64
C THR A 10 1.11 5.96 20.15
N ASN A 11 1.94 6.94 19.78
CA ASN A 11 2.52 7.02 18.44
C ASN A 11 3.53 5.88 18.24
N TRP A 12 3.02 4.67 18.02
CA TRP A 12 3.83 3.50 17.74
C TRP A 12 4.59 3.71 16.44
N THR A 13 5.91 3.49 16.49
CA THR A 13 6.76 3.44 15.29
C THR A 13 6.78 2.01 14.76
N PRO A 14 6.17 1.74 13.58
CA PRO A 14 6.20 0.41 12.98
C PRO A 14 7.54 0.17 12.27
N VAL A 15 8.11 -1.01 12.49
CA VAL A 15 9.29 -1.53 11.78
C VAL A 15 8.87 -2.81 11.07
N ILE A 16 9.13 -2.89 9.77
CA ILE A 16 8.88 -4.09 8.97
C ILE A 16 10.13 -4.97 8.99
N ILE A 17 9.93 -6.26 9.27
CA ILE A 17 10.96 -7.30 9.27
C ILE A 17 10.55 -8.30 8.17
N PRO A 18 11.11 -8.15 6.95
CA PRO A 18 10.76 -9.01 5.83
C PRO A 18 11.45 -10.37 5.92
N THR A 19 10.88 -11.35 5.23
CA THR A 19 11.46 -12.68 5.01
C THR A 19 11.97 -13.41 6.25
N VAL A 20 11.27 -13.28 7.38
CA VAL A 20 11.56 -14.07 8.59
C VAL A 20 11.21 -15.54 8.30
N PRO A 21 12.08 -16.51 8.57
CA PRO A 21 11.77 -17.91 8.32
C PRO A 21 10.56 -18.36 9.14
N THR A 22 9.76 -19.28 8.60
CA THR A 22 8.62 -19.85 9.33
C THR A 22 9.05 -20.70 10.51
N SER A 23 10.22 -21.32 10.41
CA SER A 23 10.79 -22.21 11.40
C SER A 23 12.29 -21.98 11.50
N ILE A 24 12.84 -22.26 12.68
CA ILE A 24 14.29 -22.23 12.91
C ILE A 24 14.73 -23.56 13.51
N ARG A 25 15.97 -23.95 13.25
CA ARG A 25 16.56 -25.15 13.83
C ARG A 25 17.11 -24.84 15.22
N LYS A 26 16.57 -25.53 16.23
CA LYS A 26 17.12 -25.57 17.59
C LYS A 26 17.79 -26.92 17.83
N GLU A 27 18.48 -27.04 18.96
CA GLU A 27 19.12 -28.29 19.42
C GLU A 27 18.15 -29.49 19.41
N HIS A 28 16.89 -29.25 19.81
CA HIS A 28 15.84 -30.27 19.91
C HIS A 28 15.02 -30.45 18.62
N GLY A 29 15.49 -29.89 17.50
CA GLY A 29 14.82 -29.97 16.20
C GLY A 29 14.28 -28.63 15.71
N GLU A 30 13.45 -28.71 14.67
CA GLU A 30 12.87 -27.54 14.01
C GLU A 30 11.66 -27.01 14.80
N VAL A 31 11.59 -25.70 15.00
CA VAL A 31 10.55 -25.04 15.78
C VAL A 31 9.98 -23.85 14.99
N GLU A 32 8.65 -23.75 14.91
CA GLU A 32 7.98 -22.62 14.26
C GLU A 32 8.28 -21.31 15.02
N VAL A 33 8.60 -20.25 14.26
CA VAL A 33 8.87 -18.93 14.81
C VAL A 33 7.58 -18.32 15.36
N SER A 34 7.50 -18.24 16.68
CA SER A 34 6.40 -17.61 17.40
C SER A 34 6.63 -16.10 17.60
N SER A 35 5.57 -15.38 17.97
CA SER A 35 5.65 -13.95 18.34
C SER A 35 6.61 -13.70 19.52
N SER A 36 6.70 -14.61 20.50
CA SER A 36 7.61 -14.45 21.64
C SER A 36 9.06 -14.63 21.22
N MET A 37 9.36 -15.68 20.43
CA MET A 37 10.69 -15.92 19.89
C MET A 37 11.19 -14.75 19.05
N LEU A 38 10.32 -14.19 18.20
CA LEU A 38 10.67 -13.00 17.44
C LEU A 38 10.90 -11.78 18.34
N THR A 39 10.10 -11.60 19.40
CA THR A 39 10.26 -10.48 20.33
C THR A 39 11.60 -10.54 21.06
N GLU A 40 11.98 -11.71 21.56
CA GLU A 40 13.27 -11.96 22.22
C GLU A 40 14.44 -11.74 21.27
N GLU A 41 14.36 -12.28 20.05
CA GLU A 41 15.40 -12.13 19.04
C GLU A 41 15.58 -10.66 18.64
N VAL A 42 14.48 -9.95 18.40
CA VAL A 42 14.50 -8.51 18.10
C VAL A 42 15.16 -7.73 19.24
N GLU A 43 14.80 -8.01 20.49
CA GLU A 43 15.42 -7.36 21.65
C GLU A 43 16.92 -7.65 21.73
N ARG A 44 17.35 -8.89 21.47
CA ARG A 44 18.74 -9.30 21.42
C ARG A 44 19.55 -8.53 20.37
N VAL A 45 19.04 -8.43 19.14
CA VAL A 45 19.79 -7.85 18.02
C VAL A 45 19.78 -6.32 17.98
N CYS A 46 18.71 -5.68 18.45
CA CYS A 46 18.58 -4.21 18.40
C CYS A 46 18.65 -3.51 19.77
N SER A 47 18.84 -4.28 20.85
CA SER A 47 18.86 -3.83 22.24
C SER A 47 17.62 -3.05 22.65
N ARG A 48 16.48 -3.32 22.00
CA ARG A 48 15.22 -2.64 22.24
C ARG A 48 14.05 -3.58 22.06
N ARG A 49 13.25 -3.75 23.11
CA ARG A 49 12.06 -4.58 23.06
C ARG A 49 10.93 -3.87 22.29
N PRO A 50 10.32 -4.50 21.27
CA PRO A 50 9.07 -4.01 20.73
C PRO A 50 7.95 -4.21 21.76
N ALA A 51 6.95 -3.34 21.78
CA ALA A 51 5.81 -3.55 22.67
C ALA A 51 4.89 -4.65 22.18
N TYR A 52 4.80 -4.83 20.86
CA TYR A 52 4.15 -5.98 20.27
C TYR A 52 4.67 -6.25 18.85
N VAL A 53 4.53 -7.50 18.43
CA VAL A 53 4.84 -7.96 17.07
C VAL A 53 3.63 -8.68 16.48
N LYS A 54 3.46 -8.61 15.15
CA LYS A 54 2.44 -9.38 14.44
C LYS A 54 2.86 -9.68 13.01
N LEU A 55 2.22 -10.68 12.40
CA LEU A 55 2.31 -10.94 10.97
C LEU A 55 1.76 -9.76 10.16
N TYR A 56 2.40 -9.46 9.04
CA TYR A 56 2.06 -8.36 8.15
C TYR A 56 2.01 -8.80 6.68
N GLY A 57 1.01 -8.30 5.95
CA GLY A 57 0.80 -8.63 4.54
C GLY A 57 0.18 -10.01 4.33
N GLY A 58 0.12 -10.44 3.06
CA GLY A 58 -0.36 -11.76 2.68
C GLY A 58 0.70 -12.82 2.96
N ASN A 59 0.59 -13.50 4.10
CA ASN A 59 1.45 -14.64 4.44
C ASN A 59 0.71 -15.92 4.03
N LYS A 60 1.25 -16.66 3.06
CA LYS A 60 0.74 -17.98 2.68
C LYS A 60 1.26 -19.02 3.68
N ALA A 61 0.43 -19.99 4.06
CA ALA A 61 0.80 -21.02 5.05
C ALA A 61 2.05 -21.82 4.61
N GLU A 62 2.15 -22.11 3.32
CA GLU A 62 3.22 -22.91 2.69
C GLU A 62 4.50 -22.11 2.37
N ALA A 63 4.48 -20.78 2.53
CA ALA A 63 5.65 -19.97 2.20
C ALA A 63 6.75 -20.20 3.26
N PRO A 64 8.02 -20.41 2.87
CA PRO A 64 9.12 -20.66 3.81
C PRO A 64 9.43 -19.44 4.69
N ASN A 65 8.97 -18.26 4.28
CA ASN A 65 9.22 -17.00 4.95
C ASN A 65 7.93 -16.19 5.13
N ARG A 66 7.85 -15.47 6.24
CA ARG A 66 6.75 -14.56 6.59
C ARG A 66 7.28 -13.16 6.85
N THR A 67 6.43 -12.16 6.61
CA THR A 67 6.74 -10.78 6.95
C THR A 67 6.11 -10.42 8.29
N TRP A 68 6.91 -9.85 9.18
CA TRP A 68 6.47 -9.40 10.49
C TRP A 68 6.55 -7.89 10.60
N MET A 69 5.75 -7.34 11.51
CA MET A 69 5.79 -5.94 11.91
C MET A 69 5.98 -5.85 13.42
N ALA A 70 7.01 -5.13 13.83
CA ALA A 70 7.34 -4.84 15.21
C ALA A 70 7.00 -3.37 15.53
N TYR A 71 6.34 -3.12 16.65
CA TYR A 71 5.87 -1.80 17.04
C TYR A 71 6.60 -1.31 18.29
N TYR A 72 7.14 -0.09 18.20
CA TYR A 72 7.97 0.49 19.25
C TYR A 72 7.42 1.82 19.74
N SER A 73 7.56 2.08 21.04
CA SER A 73 7.28 3.39 21.62
C SER A 73 8.33 4.44 21.22
N LYS A 74 9.56 4.01 20.96
CA LYS A 74 10.63 4.82 20.35
C LYS A 74 11.36 3.95 19.34
N SER A 75 11.61 4.50 18.14
CA SER A 75 12.24 3.76 17.04
C SER A 75 13.56 3.08 17.47
N PRO A 76 13.76 1.81 17.12
CA PRO A 76 15.10 1.21 17.18
C PRO A 76 15.98 1.80 16.08
N ARG A 77 17.29 1.50 16.14
CA ARG A 77 18.17 1.70 14.99
C ARG A 77 17.71 0.78 13.86
N ALA A 78 17.63 1.32 12.64
CA ALA A 78 17.34 0.51 11.45
C ALA A 78 18.56 -0.35 11.08
N GLY A 79 18.38 -1.37 10.24
CA GLY A 79 19.50 -2.11 9.65
C GLY A 79 19.82 -3.46 10.28
N PHE A 80 19.05 -3.93 11.26
CA PHE A 80 19.26 -5.25 11.87
C PHE A 80 18.56 -6.37 11.09
N ARG A 81 19.01 -7.60 11.32
CA ARG A 81 18.35 -8.85 10.91
C ARG A 81 18.04 -9.66 12.15
N VAL A 82 16.97 -10.44 12.09
CA VAL A 82 16.60 -11.46 13.07
C VAL A 82 16.94 -12.84 12.52
N PHE A 83 17.38 -13.73 13.41
CA PHE A 83 17.77 -15.12 13.11
C PHE A 83 18.82 -15.26 12.01
N ASP A 84 19.59 -14.19 11.74
CA ASP A 84 20.59 -14.06 10.66
C ASP A 84 20.09 -14.30 9.22
N GLU A 85 18.86 -14.79 9.03
CA GLU A 85 18.27 -15.15 7.73
C GLU A 85 17.29 -14.11 7.19
N SER A 86 16.65 -13.35 8.08
CA SER A 86 15.66 -12.35 7.64
C SER A 86 16.26 -11.24 6.78
N GLY A 87 15.39 -10.57 6.02
CA GLY A 87 15.78 -9.36 5.32
C GLY A 87 15.95 -8.19 6.30
N ILE A 88 16.63 -7.15 5.84
CA ILE A 88 16.98 -6.00 6.68
C ILE A 88 15.73 -5.29 7.21
N ALA A 89 15.61 -5.22 8.53
CA ALA A 89 14.55 -4.51 9.23
C ALA A 89 14.64 -3.00 8.96
N ARG A 90 13.51 -2.40 8.62
CA ARG A 90 13.43 -0.98 8.27
C ARG A 90 12.16 -0.34 8.83
N GLN A 91 12.23 0.96 9.13
CA GLN A 91 11.03 1.72 9.48
C GLN A 91 9.99 1.58 8.38
N PHE A 92 8.76 1.20 8.76
CA PHE A 92 7.67 1.10 7.83
C PHE A 92 7.19 2.50 7.46
N LYS A 93 7.48 2.91 6.23
CA LYS A 93 6.90 4.11 5.63
C LYS A 93 5.64 3.71 4.89
N LYS A 94 4.50 4.30 5.27
CA LYS A 94 3.31 4.22 4.41
C LYS A 94 3.70 4.78 3.05
N GLN A 95 3.52 3.97 2.01
CA GLN A 95 3.63 4.46 0.65
C GLN A 95 2.67 5.64 0.52
N LYS A 96 3.17 6.76 -0.03
CA LYS A 96 2.31 7.90 -0.29
C LYS A 96 1.18 7.43 -1.22
N PRO A 97 -0.07 7.85 -0.98
CA PRO A 97 -1.12 7.66 -1.96
C PRO A 97 -0.61 8.15 -3.32
N PHE A 98 -0.88 7.39 -4.37
CA PHE A 98 -0.55 7.83 -5.72
C PHE A 98 -1.13 9.22 -5.95
N GLU A 99 -0.27 10.15 -6.37
CA GLU A 99 -0.68 11.52 -6.63
C GLU A 99 -1.57 11.52 -7.88
N PHE A 100 -2.77 12.06 -7.73
CA PHE A 100 -3.70 12.29 -8.82
C PHE A 100 -3.65 13.78 -9.15
N CYS A 101 -3.23 14.10 -10.37
CA CYS A 101 -3.13 15.47 -10.84
C CYS A 101 -4.52 16.02 -11.14
N THR A 102 -4.98 16.99 -10.34
CA THR A 102 -6.33 17.57 -10.49
C THR A 102 -6.45 18.40 -11.76
N ARG A 103 -5.34 18.98 -12.24
CA ARG A 103 -5.29 19.70 -13.52
C ARG A 103 -5.62 18.81 -14.72
N CYS A 104 -4.90 17.71 -14.92
CA CYS A 104 -5.01 16.91 -16.16
C CYS A 104 -5.66 15.54 -15.99
N ASN A 105 -6.18 15.25 -14.78
CA ASN A 105 -6.80 13.97 -14.41
C ASN A 105 -5.90 12.75 -14.59
N GLY A 106 -4.58 12.95 -14.48
CA GLY A 106 -3.55 11.93 -14.67
C GLY A 106 -2.95 11.43 -13.35
N ASN A 107 -2.41 10.20 -13.38
CA ASN A 107 -1.75 9.59 -12.22
C ASN A 107 -0.27 9.98 -12.16
N HIS A 108 0.03 11.22 -11.78
CA HIS A 108 1.38 11.71 -11.55
C HIS A 108 1.35 12.93 -10.60
N SER A 109 2.54 13.35 -10.14
CA SER A 109 2.65 14.53 -9.28
C SER A 109 2.21 15.81 -9.98
N GLU A 110 1.43 16.64 -9.28
CA GLU A 110 0.89 17.89 -9.80
C GLU A 110 1.96 18.98 -9.95
N LYS A 111 3.02 18.93 -9.11
CA LYS A 111 4.04 19.99 -8.98
C LYS A 111 4.66 20.41 -10.31
N ASN A 112 4.81 19.49 -11.25
CA ASN A 112 5.45 19.72 -12.54
C ASN A 112 4.52 19.37 -13.72
N CYS A 113 3.19 19.44 -13.55
CA CYS A 113 2.26 19.13 -14.64
C CYS A 113 2.24 20.23 -15.71
N SER A 114 2.77 19.91 -16.90
CA SER A 114 2.72 20.78 -18.08
C SER A 114 1.47 20.56 -18.97
N ARG A 115 0.63 19.57 -18.65
CA ARG A 115 -0.56 19.24 -19.46
C ARG A 115 -1.65 20.30 -19.26
N ALA A 116 -2.43 20.56 -20.32
CA ALA A 116 -3.59 21.43 -20.25
C ALA A 116 -4.61 20.93 -19.21
N PRO A 117 -5.34 21.84 -18.52
CA PRO A 117 -6.47 21.47 -17.71
C PRO A 117 -7.48 20.64 -18.51
N SER A 118 -8.05 19.61 -17.90
CA SER A 118 -9.07 18.78 -18.53
C SER A 118 -10.26 18.62 -17.60
N CYS A 119 -11.45 18.56 -18.18
CA CYS A 119 -12.70 18.31 -17.49
C CYS A 119 -12.65 16.97 -16.73
N GLY A 120 -12.95 16.98 -15.43
CA GLY A 120 -12.97 15.76 -14.60
C GLY A 120 -14.07 14.77 -14.98
N ASN A 121 -15.12 15.26 -15.65
CA ASN A 121 -16.29 14.48 -16.05
C ASN A 121 -16.08 13.70 -17.36
N CYS A 122 -15.57 14.34 -18.42
CA CYS A 122 -15.42 13.72 -19.75
C CYS A 122 -13.97 13.73 -20.30
N GLY A 123 -13.03 14.35 -19.59
CA GLY A 123 -11.63 14.41 -19.99
C GLY A 123 -11.29 15.41 -21.10
N SER A 124 -12.27 16.18 -21.61
CA SER A 124 -12.06 17.22 -22.63
C SER A 124 -11.22 18.38 -22.10
N THR A 125 -10.39 18.97 -22.95
CA THR A 125 -9.62 20.20 -22.64
C THR A 125 -10.33 21.47 -23.12
N ASN A 126 -11.48 21.34 -23.76
CA ASN A 126 -12.14 22.46 -24.46
C ASN A 126 -13.12 23.24 -23.57
N HIS A 127 -13.43 22.75 -22.38
CA HIS A 127 -14.36 23.38 -21.45
C HIS A 127 -13.99 23.11 -19.99
N SER A 128 -14.53 23.92 -19.09
CA SER A 128 -14.50 23.67 -17.63
C SER A 128 -15.53 22.63 -17.23
N GLU A 129 -15.33 21.98 -16.08
CA GLU A 129 -16.23 20.94 -15.57
C GLU A 129 -17.67 21.45 -15.37
N GLU A 130 -17.83 22.72 -15.00
CA GLU A 130 -19.14 23.39 -14.79
C GLU A 130 -19.98 23.49 -16.07
N LEU A 131 -19.33 23.60 -17.23
CA LEU A 131 -19.99 23.69 -18.54
C LEU A 131 -20.16 22.32 -19.22
N CYS A 132 -19.81 21.23 -18.51
CA CYS A 132 -19.80 19.91 -19.10
C CYS A 132 -21.22 19.31 -19.15
N MET A 133 -21.74 19.10 -20.35
CA MET A 133 -23.01 18.39 -20.58
C MET A 133 -22.82 16.94 -21.07
N ALA A 134 -21.57 16.47 -21.14
CA ALA A 134 -21.28 15.11 -21.62
C ALA A 134 -21.58 14.07 -20.54
N THR A 135 -21.99 12.87 -20.96
CA THR A 135 -22.04 11.70 -20.08
C THR A 135 -20.66 11.43 -19.48
N THR A 136 -20.61 11.09 -18.19
CA THR A 136 -19.35 10.88 -17.47
C THR A 136 -18.53 9.76 -18.13
N LYS A 137 -17.32 10.11 -18.56
CA LYS A 137 -16.38 9.17 -19.19
C LYS A 137 -14.99 9.34 -18.61
N CYS A 138 -14.44 8.26 -18.08
CA CYS A 138 -13.11 8.25 -17.49
C CYS A 138 -12.05 8.50 -18.56
N ARG A 139 -11.20 9.51 -18.35
CA ARG A 139 -10.07 9.82 -19.24
C ARG A 139 -9.04 8.69 -19.31
N ASN A 140 -8.86 7.96 -18.22
CA ASN A 140 -7.78 6.98 -18.07
C ASN A 140 -8.15 5.59 -18.61
N CYS A 141 -9.39 5.13 -18.36
CA CYS A 141 -9.85 3.79 -18.74
C CYS A 141 -11.11 3.77 -19.62
N GLY A 142 -11.72 4.90 -19.95
CA GLY A 142 -12.91 4.97 -20.82
C GLY A 142 -14.23 4.57 -20.15
N GLY A 143 -14.23 4.10 -18.90
CA GLY A 143 -15.43 3.64 -18.18
C GLY A 143 -16.40 4.76 -17.76
N PRO A 144 -17.65 4.41 -17.40
CA PRO A 144 -18.72 5.34 -17.04
C PRO A 144 -18.58 5.91 -15.62
N HIS A 145 -17.46 6.59 -15.36
CA HIS A 145 -17.15 7.21 -14.07
C HIS A 145 -16.05 8.27 -14.22
N ARG A 146 -15.89 9.16 -13.23
CA ARG A 146 -14.83 10.16 -13.20
C ARG A 146 -13.43 9.53 -13.10
N SER A 147 -12.40 10.26 -13.50
CA SER A 147 -11.01 9.75 -13.56
C SER A 147 -10.37 9.51 -12.19
N ASP A 148 -10.82 10.21 -11.15
CA ASP A 148 -10.40 10.08 -9.75
C ASP A 148 -11.13 8.96 -8.98
N SER A 149 -12.15 8.38 -9.61
CA SER A 149 -12.95 7.28 -9.06
C SER A 149 -12.09 6.07 -8.67
N ARG A 150 -12.43 5.45 -7.54
CA ARG A 150 -11.84 4.15 -7.14
C ARG A 150 -12.22 3.00 -8.07
N ARG A 151 -13.24 3.18 -8.93
CA ARG A 151 -13.64 2.22 -9.96
C ARG A 151 -12.68 2.18 -11.16
N CYS A 152 -11.81 3.18 -11.30
CA CYS A 152 -10.88 3.24 -12.43
C CYS A 152 -9.81 2.16 -12.36
N LEU A 153 -9.86 1.19 -13.27
CA LEU A 153 -8.83 0.13 -13.37
C LEU A 153 -7.45 0.66 -13.77
N ALA A 154 -7.39 1.82 -14.42
CA ALA A 154 -6.14 2.50 -14.75
C ALA A 154 -5.47 3.20 -13.55
N ARG A 155 -6.12 3.21 -12.37
CA ARG A 155 -5.58 3.77 -11.14
C ARG A 155 -4.42 2.90 -10.64
N PRO A 156 -3.22 3.46 -10.40
CA PRO A 156 -2.12 2.71 -9.84
C PRO A 156 -2.47 2.08 -8.49
N THR A 157 -1.97 0.87 -8.28
CA THR A 157 -2.20 0.08 -7.07
C THR A 157 -0.90 -0.09 -6.30
N ARG A 158 -0.94 -0.74 -5.13
CA ARG A 158 0.28 -1.04 -4.36
C ARG A 158 1.33 -1.84 -5.16
N SER A 159 0.89 -2.58 -6.18
CA SER A 159 1.77 -3.35 -7.07
C SER A 159 2.39 -2.50 -8.19
N GLY A 160 2.05 -1.21 -8.29
CA GLY A 160 2.55 -0.28 -9.29
C GLY A 160 1.47 0.26 -10.23
N ALA A 161 1.92 1.01 -11.24
CA ALA A 161 1.08 1.47 -12.33
C ALA A 161 0.79 0.32 -13.32
N PRO A 162 -0.39 0.32 -13.98
CA PRO A 162 -0.70 -0.70 -14.98
C PRO A 162 0.28 -0.71 -16.16
N THR A 163 0.56 -1.90 -16.71
CA THR A 163 1.35 -2.05 -17.94
C THR A 163 0.60 -1.54 -19.18
N LYS A 164 1.30 -1.41 -20.31
CA LYS A 164 0.67 -1.00 -21.58
C LYS A 164 -0.42 -1.99 -22.02
N GLU A 165 -0.19 -3.27 -21.82
CA GLU A 165 -1.11 -4.36 -22.17
C GLU A 165 -2.35 -4.32 -21.26
N GLN A 166 -2.15 -4.16 -19.95
CA GLN A 166 -3.25 -3.97 -19.00
C GLN A 166 -4.07 -2.73 -19.34
N MET A 167 -3.42 -1.61 -19.66
CA MET A 167 -4.10 -0.39 -20.09
C MET A 167 -4.94 -0.57 -21.34
N LYS A 168 -4.47 -1.37 -22.32
CA LYS A 168 -5.25 -1.69 -23.52
C LYS A 168 -6.53 -2.45 -23.15
N THR A 169 -6.42 -3.49 -22.32
CA THR A 169 -7.56 -4.27 -21.84
C THR A 169 -8.54 -3.42 -21.04
N TYR A 170 -8.05 -2.57 -20.13
CA TYR A 170 -8.91 -1.70 -19.32
C TYR A 170 -9.66 -0.67 -20.15
N ARG A 171 -9.03 -0.09 -21.18
CA ARG A 171 -9.71 0.82 -22.11
C ARG A 171 -10.79 0.13 -22.92
N GLN A 172 -10.52 -1.08 -23.40
CA GLN A 172 -11.53 -1.87 -24.13
C GLN A 172 -12.72 -2.25 -23.23
N ALA A 173 -12.46 -2.65 -21.98
CA ALA A 173 -13.52 -2.95 -21.02
C ALA A 173 -14.33 -1.71 -20.65
N GLY A 174 -13.65 -0.61 -20.28
CA GLY A 174 -14.31 0.64 -19.90
C GLY A 174 -15.11 1.25 -21.05
N GLU A 175 -14.60 1.21 -22.29
CA GLU A 175 -15.38 1.67 -23.44
C GLU A 175 -16.66 0.85 -23.60
N ARG A 176 -16.60 -0.49 -23.49
CA ARG A 176 -17.79 -1.35 -23.56
C ARG A 176 -18.80 -1.02 -22.46
N GLU A 177 -18.34 -0.82 -21.23
CA GLU A 177 -19.19 -0.42 -20.10
C GLU A 177 -19.84 0.95 -20.33
N TYR A 178 -19.10 1.89 -20.91
CA TYR A 178 -19.61 3.23 -21.22
C TYR A 178 -20.65 3.19 -22.34
N GLN A 179 -20.41 2.42 -23.41
CA GLN A 179 -21.38 2.26 -24.50
C GLN A 179 -22.68 1.58 -24.05
N ALA A 180 -22.64 0.74 -23.01
CA ALA A 180 -23.84 0.08 -22.48
C ALA A 180 -24.78 1.03 -21.72
N ILE A 181 -24.35 2.26 -21.41
CA ILE A 181 -25.14 3.25 -20.67
C ILE A 181 -25.48 4.50 -21.48
N LEU A 182 -25.06 4.54 -22.76
CA LEU A 182 -25.44 5.56 -23.73
C LEU A 182 -26.76 5.17 -24.41
#